data_AF-A0A954NLL1-F1
#
_entry.id   AF-A0A954NLL1-F1
#
_cell.length_a   1.000
_cell.length_b   1.000
_cell.length_c   1.000
_cell.angle_alpha   90.00
_cell.angle_beta   90.00
_cell.angle_gamma   90.00
#
_symmetry.space_group_name_H-M   'P 1'
#
loop_
_entity.id
_entity.type
_entity.pdbx_description
1 polymer ?
#
loop_
_entity_poly.entity_id
_entity_poly.type
_entity_poly.pdbx_seq_one_letter_code
_entity_poly.pdbx_strand_id
1 'polypeptide(L)'
;ILFPALAGFLIVAPFLAIGLYEKSRAIGEGRSITLGSMVRVRPRAGAQVFFTGLLLSLLMLLWTRAAVLLWSLFFGVTAFPGLGHVVGILLGTASGWAMLVIGTAIGGLFAAFAFSVSVFAVPMLLDRRIDALTAMATSMKLVWNNLPTMIGWGAMVLVLFAVCVATGLVGMILIFPLLGHATWHAYKAMARPEE
;
A
#
# COMPACT_ATOMS: atom_id res chain seq x y z
N ILE A 1 -10.35 11.65 13.32
CA ILE A 1 -9.40 10.69 13.94
C ILE A 1 -9.01 9.57 12.99
N LEU A 2 -9.95 9.02 12.20
CA LEU A 2 -9.67 7.94 11.24
C LEU A 2 -8.51 8.25 10.26
N PHE A 3 -8.53 9.41 9.59
CA PHE A 3 -7.50 9.75 8.59
C PHE A 3 -6.07 9.91 9.15
N PRO A 4 -5.84 10.64 10.26
CA PRO A 4 -4.52 10.66 10.91
C PRO A 4 -4.04 9.28 11.39
N ALA A 5 -4.95 8.42 11.87
CA ALA A 5 -4.60 7.07 12.31
C ALA A 5 -4.13 6.18 11.13
N LEU A 6 -4.79 6.29 9.96
CA LEU A 6 -4.38 5.60 8.74
C LEU A 6 -3.00 6.08 8.22
N ALA A 7 -2.70 7.38 8.34
CA ALA A 7 -1.37 7.91 8.02
C ALA A 7 -0.29 7.38 8.98
N GLY A 8 -0.57 7.32 10.29
CA GLY A 8 0.34 6.72 11.27
C GLY A 8 0.61 5.24 11.00
N PHE A 9 -0.41 4.50 10.53
CA PHE A 9 -0.25 3.10 10.12
C PHE A 9 0.75 2.93 8.97
N LEU A 10 0.82 3.85 8.00
CA LEU A 10 1.79 3.77 6.88
C LEU A 10 3.25 3.85 7.33
N ILE A 11 3.53 4.45 8.49
CA ILE A 11 4.86 4.48 9.08
C ILE A 11 5.21 3.13 9.74
N VAL A 12 4.22 2.50 10.38
CA VAL A 12 4.40 1.25 11.13
C VAL A 12 4.32 0.01 10.23
N ALA A 13 3.47 0.05 9.20
CA ALA A 13 3.19 -1.07 8.31
C ALA A 13 4.44 -1.66 7.62
N PRO A 14 5.43 -0.87 7.16
CA PRO A 14 6.67 -1.40 6.60
C PRO A 14 7.41 -2.33 7.58
N PHE A 15 7.39 -2.05 8.88
CA PHE A 15 8.04 -2.90 9.89
C PHE A 15 7.32 -4.25 10.05
N LEU A 16 5.99 -4.24 10.01
CA LEU A 16 5.20 -5.47 10.02
C LEU A 16 5.45 -6.30 8.75
N ALA A 17 5.55 -5.64 7.60
CA ALA A 17 5.84 -6.28 6.31
C ALA A 17 7.27 -6.87 6.27
N ILE A 18 8.27 -6.16 6.81
CA ILE A 18 9.65 -6.64 6.90
C ILE A 18 9.75 -8.01 7.58
N GLY A 19 9.04 -8.22 8.70
CA GLY A 19 9.06 -9.50 9.41
C GLY A 19 8.54 -10.66 8.56
N LEU A 20 7.50 -10.42 7.76
CA LEU A 20 6.94 -11.40 6.83
C LEU A 20 7.84 -11.65 5.62
N TYR A 21 8.52 -10.62 5.13
CA TYR A 21 9.50 -10.75 4.07
C TYR A 21 10.73 -11.54 4.53
N GLU A 22 11.24 -11.31 5.75
CA GLU A 22 12.34 -12.11 6.30
C GLU A 22 11.92 -13.57 6.53
N LYS A 23 10.67 -13.82 6.94
CA LYS A 23 10.14 -15.19 7.00
C LYS A 23 10.22 -15.87 5.63
N SER A 24 9.74 -15.20 4.60
CA SER A 24 9.72 -15.72 3.23
C SER A 24 11.12 -15.95 2.69
N ARG A 25 12.04 -15.04 3.01
CA ARG A 25 13.47 -15.18 2.71
C ARG A 25 14.11 -16.37 3.41
N ALA A 26 13.89 -16.52 4.73
CA ALA A 26 14.45 -17.62 5.51
C ALA A 26 13.98 -18.98 4.99
N ILE A 27 12.69 -19.11 4.66
CA ILE A 27 12.14 -20.32 4.02
C ILE A 27 12.83 -20.61 2.68
N GLY A 28 13.02 -19.59 1.83
CA GLY A 28 13.73 -19.74 0.56
C GLY A 28 15.21 -20.11 0.69
N GLU A 29 15.83 -19.83 1.85
CA GLU A 29 17.22 -20.18 2.18
C GLU A 29 17.32 -21.49 3.00
N GLY A 30 16.21 -22.20 3.23
CA GLY A 30 16.18 -23.43 4.04
C GLY A 30 16.40 -23.20 5.55
N ARG A 31 16.32 -21.95 6.02
CA ARG A 31 16.52 -21.58 7.43
C ARG A 31 15.20 -21.63 8.21
N SER A 32 15.24 -22.15 9.43
CA SER A 32 14.12 -22.03 10.37
C SER A 32 14.09 -20.62 10.99
N ILE A 33 12.88 -20.07 11.15
CA ILE A 33 12.67 -18.73 11.69
C ILE A 33 11.56 -18.75 12.74
N THR A 34 11.77 -18.05 13.84
CA THR A 34 10.80 -17.90 14.93
C THR A 34 10.06 -16.57 14.82
N LEU A 35 8.90 -16.45 15.49
CA LEU A 35 8.17 -15.17 15.57
C LEU A 35 9.03 -14.06 16.20
N GLY A 36 9.85 -14.37 17.21
CA GLY A 36 10.75 -13.42 17.84
C GLY A 36 11.81 -12.86 16.89
N SER A 37 12.32 -13.69 15.97
CA SER A 37 13.24 -13.23 14.93
C SER A 37 12.55 -12.34 13.88
N MET A 38 11.25 -12.51 13.62
CA MET A 38 10.51 -11.64 12.67
C MET A 38 10.29 -10.23 13.23
N VAL A 39 10.17 -10.07 14.54
CA VAL A 39 9.98 -8.75 15.18
C VAL A 39 11.31 -8.00 15.33
N ARG A 40 12.44 -8.72 15.46
CA ARG A 40 13.78 -8.12 15.63
C ARG A 40 14.54 -7.92 14.32
N VAL A 41 13.88 -8.09 13.17
CA VAL A 41 14.53 -7.95 11.86
C VAL A 41 15.05 -6.52 11.70
N ARG A 42 16.33 -6.42 11.31
CA ARG A 42 16.93 -5.17 10.92
C ARG A 42 17.06 -5.15 9.40
N PRO A 43 16.28 -4.32 8.67
CA PRO A 43 16.43 -4.20 7.23
C PRO A 43 17.85 -3.74 6.90
N ARG A 44 18.41 -4.22 5.78
CA ARG A 44 19.79 -3.86 5.38
C ARG A 44 19.96 -2.38 5.15
N ALA A 45 18.94 -1.70 4.63
CA ALA A 45 18.93 -0.26 4.43
C ALA A 45 18.62 0.55 5.71
N GLY A 46 18.37 -0.10 6.86
CA GLY A 46 18.17 0.57 8.15
C GLY A 46 17.03 1.60 8.14
N ALA A 47 17.35 2.84 8.50
CA ALA A 47 16.38 3.94 8.61
C ALA A 47 15.67 4.30 7.29
N GLN A 48 16.18 3.85 6.14
CA GLN A 48 15.55 4.09 4.84
C GLN A 48 14.13 3.50 4.75
N VAL A 49 13.85 2.42 5.48
CA VAL A 49 12.48 1.86 5.50
C VAL A 49 11.50 2.79 6.22
N PHE A 50 11.93 3.43 7.29
CA PHE A 50 11.14 4.47 7.95
C PHE A 50 10.93 5.67 7.01
N PHE A 51 11.97 6.07 6.28
CA PHE A 51 11.87 7.16 5.32
C PHE A 51 10.88 6.85 4.18
N THR A 52 10.85 5.61 3.67
CA THR A 52 9.80 5.16 2.74
C THR A 52 8.40 5.29 3.36
N GLY A 53 8.21 4.84 4.61
CA GLY A 53 6.94 4.99 5.33
C GLY A 53 6.53 6.46 5.50
N LEU A 54 7.48 7.35 5.77
CA LEU A 54 7.26 8.80 5.84
C LEU A 54 6.81 9.38 4.49
N LEU A 55 7.49 9.02 3.39
CA LEU A 55 7.12 9.48 2.04
C LEU A 55 5.72 9.02 1.64
N LEU A 56 5.37 7.76 1.94
CA LEU A 56 4.01 7.25 1.72
C LEU A 56 2.97 7.95 2.60
N SER A 57 3.35 8.33 3.83
CA SER A 57 2.48 9.11 4.72
C SER A 57 2.23 10.51 4.17
N LEU A 58 3.24 11.18 3.62
CA LEU A 58 3.09 12.46 2.94
C LEU A 58 2.16 12.35 1.72
N LEU A 59 2.30 11.28 0.94
CA LEU A 59 1.40 10.98 -0.17
C LEU A 59 -0.05 10.76 0.31
N MET A 60 -0.25 10.05 1.42
CA MET A 60 -1.57 9.85 2.03
C MET A 60 -2.18 11.18 2.52
N LEU A 61 -1.37 12.07 3.09
CA LEU A 61 -1.84 13.41 3.49
C LEU A 61 -2.27 14.23 2.25
N LEU A 62 -1.49 14.16 1.16
CA LEU A 62 -1.86 14.79 -0.10
C LEU A 62 -3.17 14.21 -0.66
N TRP A 63 -3.34 12.89 -0.62
CA TRP A 63 -4.58 12.24 -1.04
C TRP A 63 -5.77 12.65 -0.18
N THR A 64 -5.59 12.72 1.14
CA THR A 64 -6.62 13.21 2.07
C THR A 64 -7.02 14.65 1.73
N ARG A 65 -6.06 15.51 1.39
CA ARG A 65 -6.34 16.88 0.94
C ARG A 65 -7.11 16.90 -0.38
N ALA A 66 -6.73 16.07 -1.35
CA ALA A 66 -7.45 15.93 -2.61
C ALA A 66 -8.91 15.50 -2.39
N ALA A 67 -9.16 14.57 -1.47
CA ALA A 67 -10.52 14.12 -1.12
C ALA A 67 -11.38 15.25 -0.52
N VAL A 68 -10.80 16.09 0.34
CA VAL A 68 -11.50 17.26 0.89
C VAL A 68 -11.81 18.30 -0.20
N LEU A 69 -10.85 18.58 -1.08
CA LEU A 69 -11.07 19.50 -2.20
C LEU A 69 -12.14 18.99 -3.17
N LEU A 70 -12.15 17.68 -3.42
CA LEU A 70 -13.17 17.05 -4.26
C LEU A 70 -14.55 17.15 -3.62
N TRP A 71 -14.67 16.89 -2.32
CA TRP A 71 -15.93 17.13 -1.59
C TRP A 71 -16.39 18.58 -1.75
N SER A 72 -15.48 19.53 -1.52
CA SER A 72 -15.79 20.96 -1.64
C SER A 72 -16.20 21.38 -3.06
N LEU A 73 -15.68 20.73 -4.09
CA LEU A 73 -16.03 21.00 -5.48
C LEU A 73 -17.48 20.61 -5.79
N PHE A 74 -17.96 19.49 -5.23
CA PHE A 74 -19.30 18.97 -5.50
C PHE A 74 -20.38 19.50 -4.55
N PHE A 75 -20.03 19.71 -3.28
CA PHE A 75 -20.99 20.01 -2.21
C PHE A 75 -20.70 21.33 -1.47
N GLY A 76 -19.72 22.11 -1.94
CA GLY A 76 -19.32 23.38 -1.34
C GLY A 76 -18.56 23.22 -0.01
N VAL A 77 -18.24 24.35 0.62
CA VAL A 77 -17.50 24.38 1.90
C VAL A 77 -18.46 24.11 3.07
N THR A 78 -18.99 22.89 3.10
CA THR A 78 -19.90 22.41 4.14
C THR A 78 -19.25 21.33 5.00
N ALA A 79 -19.62 21.27 6.27
CA ALA A 79 -19.11 20.23 7.17
C ALA A 79 -19.54 18.84 6.68
N PHE A 80 -18.65 17.85 6.82
CA PHE A 80 -18.93 16.48 6.41
C PHE A 80 -20.15 15.93 7.19
N PRO A 81 -21.21 15.47 6.51
CA PRO A 81 -22.50 15.12 7.13
C PRO A 81 -22.48 13.82 7.95
N GLY A 82 -21.32 13.16 8.04
CA GLY A 82 -21.14 11.90 8.75
C GLY A 82 -21.54 10.68 7.91
N LEU A 83 -21.10 9.49 8.35
CA LEU A 83 -21.26 8.23 7.61
C LEU A 83 -22.73 7.84 7.39
N GLY A 84 -23.64 8.22 8.30
CA GLY A 84 -25.07 7.87 8.19
C GLY A 84 -25.82 8.59 7.07
N HIS A 85 -25.42 9.82 6.73
CA HIS A 85 -26.08 10.63 5.68
C HIS A 85 -25.31 10.62 4.35
N VAL A 86 -24.01 10.30 4.36
CA VAL A 86 -23.19 10.36 3.15
C VAL A 86 -23.67 9.39 2.07
N VAL A 87 -24.16 8.21 2.46
CA VAL A 87 -24.63 7.19 1.50
C VAL A 87 -25.85 7.69 0.73
N GLY A 88 -26.81 8.30 1.41
CA GLY A 88 -28.01 8.87 0.78
C GLY A 88 -27.67 10.02 -0.17
N ILE A 89 -26.71 10.88 0.21
CA ILE A 89 -26.25 11.98 -0.65
C ILE A 89 -25.54 11.44 -1.90
N LEU A 90 -24.64 10.48 -1.74
CA LEU A 90 -23.83 9.94 -2.83
C LEU A 90 -24.66 9.13 -3.84
N LEU A 91 -25.59 8.31 -3.36
CA LEU A 91 -26.40 7.43 -4.23
C LEU A 91 -27.70 8.09 -4.70
N GLY A 92 -28.21 9.07 -3.95
CA GLY A 92 -29.49 9.73 -4.22
C GLY A 92 -29.41 10.98 -5.07
N THR A 93 -28.22 11.49 -5.41
CA THR A 93 -28.06 12.74 -6.18
C THR A 93 -27.16 12.55 -7.41
N ALA A 94 -27.44 13.30 -8.49
CA ALA A 94 -26.60 13.30 -9.68
C ALA A 94 -25.17 13.77 -9.38
N SER A 95 -25.02 14.79 -8.55
CA SER A 95 -23.71 15.26 -8.07
C SER A 95 -22.98 14.19 -7.26
N GLY A 96 -23.70 13.38 -6.49
CA GLY A 96 -23.15 12.23 -5.75
C GLY A 96 -22.56 11.16 -6.68
N TRP A 97 -23.29 10.78 -7.74
CA TRP A 97 -22.79 9.85 -8.75
C TRP A 97 -21.58 10.39 -9.50
N ALA A 98 -21.60 11.66 -9.89
CA ALA A 98 -20.46 12.31 -10.50
C ALA A 98 -19.24 12.33 -9.56
N MET A 99 -19.44 12.61 -8.27
CA MET A 99 -18.40 12.55 -7.26
C MET A 99 -17.85 11.13 -7.09
N LEU A 100 -18.69 10.09 -7.13
CA LEU A 100 -18.23 8.70 -7.04
C LEU A 100 -17.33 8.33 -8.22
N VAL A 101 -17.71 8.68 -9.45
CA VAL A 101 -16.91 8.37 -10.66
C VAL A 101 -15.58 9.12 -10.62
N ILE A 102 -15.61 10.45 -10.43
CA ILE A 102 -14.40 11.27 -10.42
C ILE A 102 -13.52 10.94 -9.21
N GLY A 103 -14.12 10.75 -8.04
CA GLY A 103 -13.41 10.37 -6.81
C GLY A 103 -12.75 9.01 -6.91
N THR A 104 -13.41 8.04 -7.56
CA THR A 104 -12.82 6.74 -7.84
C THR A 104 -11.65 6.86 -8.82
N ALA A 105 -11.75 7.69 -9.86
CA ALA A 105 -10.66 7.91 -10.79
C ALA A 105 -9.43 8.56 -10.12
N ILE A 106 -9.65 9.62 -9.33
CA ILE A 106 -8.59 10.30 -8.56
C ILE A 106 -7.98 9.35 -7.52
N GLY A 107 -8.82 8.65 -6.76
CA GLY A 107 -8.37 7.66 -5.77
C GLY A 107 -7.58 6.52 -6.42
N GLY A 108 -8.03 6.04 -7.57
CA GLY A 108 -7.33 5.04 -8.39
C GLY A 108 -5.97 5.52 -8.84
N LEU A 109 -5.83 6.79 -9.23
CA LEU A 109 -4.53 7.37 -9.61
C LEU A 109 -3.56 7.42 -8.41
N PHE A 110 -4.03 7.88 -7.24
CA PHE A 110 -3.22 7.88 -6.02
C PHE A 110 -2.82 6.46 -5.61
N ALA A 111 -3.76 5.51 -5.67
CA ALA A 111 -3.51 4.11 -5.34
C ALA A 111 -2.49 3.48 -6.31
N ALA A 112 -2.65 3.71 -7.62
CA ALA A 112 -1.73 3.20 -8.64
C ALA A 112 -0.32 3.78 -8.46
N PHE A 113 -0.21 5.09 -8.20
CA PHE A 113 1.07 5.73 -7.94
C PHE A 113 1.73 5.18 -6.67
N ALA A 114 0.98 5.13 -5.54
CA ALA A 114 1.46 4.60 -4.27
C ALA A 114 1.91 3.15 -4.39
N PHE A 115 1.11 2.31 -5.05
CA PHE A 115 1.45 0.92 -5.33
C PHE A 115 2.74 0.82 -6.14
N SER A 116 2.84 1.57 -7.23
CA SER A 116 3.98 1.50 -8.14
C SER A 116 5.31 1.87 -7.46
N VAL A 117 5.31 2.92 -6.63
CA VAL A 117 6.51 3.32 -5.89
C VAL A 117 6.86 2.39 -4.71
N SER A 118 5.89 1.64 -4.16
CA SER A 118 6.09 0.93 -2.88
C SER A 118 6.15 -0.59 -2.96
N VAL A 119 5.49 -1.20 -3.94
CA VAL A 119 5.26 -2.66 -3.99
C VAL A 119 6.56 -3.47 -3.89
N PHE A 120 7.66 -3.01 -4.48
CA PHE A 120 8.97 -3.64 -4.39
C PHE A 120 10.01 -2.85 -3.60
N ALA A 121 9.69 -1.65 -3.13
CA ALA A 121 10.64 -0.83 -2.38
C ALA A 121 11.02 -1.48 -1.04
N VAL A 122 10.04 -1.91 -0.25
CA VAL A 122 10.28 -2.52 1.07
C VAL A 122 11.07 -3.84 1.00
N PRO A 123 10.71 -4.84 0.15
CA PRO A 123 11.51 -6.06 0.05
C PRO A 123 12.93 -5.77 -0.47
N MET A 124 13.10 -4.77 -1.35
CA MET A 124 14.42 -4.36 -1.84
C MET A 124 15.27 -3.70 -0.75
N LEU A 125 14.69 -2.87 0.12
CA LEU A 125 15.37 -2.25 1.27
C LEU A 125 15.72 -3.26 2.38
N LEU A 126 14.96 -4.35 2.47
CA LEU A 126 15.30 -5.49 3.32
C LEU A 126 16.51 -6.24 2.76
N ASP A 127 16.51 -6.51 1.46
CA ASP A 127 17.49 -7.37 0.78
C ASP A 127 18.80 -6.64 0.46
N ARG A 128 18.77 -5.34 0.15
CA ARG A 128 19.91 -4.54 -0.35
C ARG A 128 20.15 -3.29 0.49
N ARG A 129 21.39 -2.77 0.46
CA ARG A 129 21.78 -1.50 1.09
C ARG A 129 21.65 -0.34 0.10
N ILE A 130 20.43 0.10 -0.14
CA ILE A 130 20.13 1.22 -1.05
C ILE A 130 19.27 2.28 -0.34
N ASP A 131 19.26 3.51 -0.85
CA ASP A 131 18.39 4.56 -0.32
C ASP A 131 16.92 4.37 -0.76
N ALA A 132 16.00 4.98 0.00
CA ALA A 132 14.56 4.84 -0.22
C ALA A 132 14.11 5.36 -1.58
N LEU A 133 14.66 6.49 -2.05
CA LEU A 133 14.26 7.08 -3.33
C LEU A 133 14.68 6.20 -4.49
N THR A 134 15.89 5.64 -4.45
CA THR A 134 16.37 4.65 -5.41
C THR A 134 15.52 3.38 -5.38
N ALA A 135 15.16 2.88 -4.20
CA ALA A 135 14.28 1.71 -4.07
C ALA A 135 12.89 1.97 -4.69
N MET A 136 12.30 3.13 -4.41
CA MET A 136 10.98 3.53 -4.91
C MET A 136 10.99 3.78 -6.43
N ALA A 137 12.04 4.43 -6.94
CA ALA A 137 12.23 4.65 -8.37
C ALA A 137 12.43 3.31 -9.12
N THR A 138 13.20 2.39 -8.55
CA THR A 138 13.37 1.04 -9.12
C THR A 138 12.06 0.26 -9.09
N SER A 139 11.29 0.34 -7.99
CA SER A 139 9.95 -0.26 -7.91
C SER A 139 9.05 0.25 -9.04
N MET A 140 9.00 1.57 -9.22
CA MET A 140 8.22 2.21 -10.29
C MET A 140 8.66 1.71 -11.68
N LYS A 141 9.97 1.63 -11.94
CA LYS A 141 10.51 1.09 -13.21
C LYS A 141 10.11 -0.37 -13.45
N LEU A 142 10.18 -1.22 -12.42
CA LEU A 142 9.76 -2.62 -12.51
C LEU A 142 8.27 -2.72 -12.85
N VAL A 143 7.44 -1.84 -12.28
CA VAL A 143 6.01 -1.81 -12.58
C VAL A 143 5.72 -1.37 -14.01
N TRP A 144 6.34 -0.29 -14.47
CA TRP A 144 6.15 0.22 -15.83
C TRP A 144 6.62 -0.77 -16.90
N ASN A 145 7.72 -1.48 -16.66
CA ASN A 145 8.23 -2.47 -17.60
C ASN A 145 7.41 -3.78 -17.63
N ASN A 146 6.52 -4.01 -16.65
CA ASN A 146 5.71 -5.21 -16.53
C ASN A 146 4.22 -4.87 -16.33
N LEU A 147 3.74 -3.84 -17.04
CA LEU A 147 2.45 -3.21 -16.76
C LEU A 147 1.24 -4.18 -16.75
N PRO A 148 1.06 -5.10 -17.72
CA PRO A 148 -0.08 -6.02 -17.70
C PRO A 148 -0.09 -6.93 -16.45
N THR A 149 1.07 -7.50 -16.11
CA THR A 149 1.25 -8.35 -14.93
C THR A 149 0.97 -7.57 -13.65
N MET A 150 1.45 -6.33 -13.57
CA MET A 150 1.29 -5.50 -12.39
C MET A 150 -0.11 -4.93 -12.22
N ILE A 151 -0.85 -4.69 -13.31
CA ILE A 151 -2.29 -4.41 -13.25
C ILE A 151 -3.03 -5.61 -12.68
N GLY A 152 -2.73 -6.83 -13.14
CA GLY A 152 -3.30 -8.06 -12.59
C GLY A 152 -2.99 -8.24 -11.10
N TRP A 153 -1.73 -8.01 -10.71
CA TRP A 153 -1.30 -8.04 -9.31
C TRP A 153 -2.05 -7.00 -8.46
N GLY A 154 -2.13 -5.75 -8.93
CA GLY A 154 -2.84 -4.67 -8.26
C GLY A 154 -4.34 -4.94 -8.09
N ALA A 155 -4.98 -5.50 -9.13
CA ALA A 155 -6.38 -5.91 -9.08
C ALA A 155 -6.60 -7.02 -8.04
N MET A 156 -5.70 -8.01 -7.97
CA MET A 156 -5.78 -9.06 -6.97
C MET A 156 -5.61 -8.51 -5.54
N VAL A 157 -4.66 -7.60 -5.32
CA VAL A 157 -4.49 -6.92 -4.03
C VAL A 157 -5.75 -6.15 -3.64
N LEU A 158 -6.37 -5.45 -4.60
CA LEU A 158 -7.62 -4.72 -4.38
C LEU A 158 -8.77 -5.65 -3.95
N VAL A 159 -8.96 -6.77 -4.66
CA VAL A 159 -10.00 -7.77 -4.34
C VAL A 159 -9.76 -8.38 -2.95
N LEU A 160 -8.53 -8.78 -2.65
CA LEU A 160 -8.19 -9.34 -1.34
C LEU A 160 -8.39 -8.32 -0.22
N PHE A 161 -8.04 -7.06 -0.46
CA PHE A 161 -8.31 -6.00 0.50
C PHE A 161 -9.82 -5.77 0.70
N ALA A 162 -10.62 -5.84 -0.35
CA ALA A 162 -12.07 -5.75 -0.24
C ALA A 162 -12.65 -6.90 0.62
N VAL A 163 -12.10 -8.12 0.49
CA VAL A 163 -12.45 -9.26 1.36
C VAL A 163 -12.06 -8.99 2.83
N CYS A 164 -10.89 -8.39 3.09
CA CYS A 164 -10.52 -7.95 4.43
C CYS A 164 -11.55 -6.96 5.00
N VAL A 165 -11.94 -5.95 4.23
CA VAL A 165 -12.93 -4.95 4.66
C VAL A 165 -14.30 -5.61 4.94
N ALA A 166 -14.77 -6.48 4.05
CA ALA A 166 -16.04 -7.20 4.19
C ALA A 166 -16.09 -8.10 5.44
N THR A 167 -14.94 -8.62 5.88
CA THR A 167 -14.80 -9.47 7.07
C THR A 167 -14.48 -8.68 8.34
N GLY A 168 -14.62 -7.35 8.34
CA GLY A 168 -14.29 -6.51 9.50
C GLY A 168 -12.80 -6.52 9.85
N LEU A 169 -11.93 -6.65 8.84
CA LEU A 169 -10.47 -6.77 8.91
C LEU A 169 -9.94 -8.10 9.49
N VAL A 170 -10.80 -9.06 9.85
CA VAL A 170 -10.36 -10.38 10.34
C VAL A 170 -9.60 -11.16 9.26
N GLY A 171 -10.00 -11.04 7.98
CA GLY A 171 -9.31 -11.66 6.85
C GLY A 171 -7.83 -11.26 6.72
N MET A 172 -7.44 -10.12 7.30
CA MET A 172 -6.07 -9.62 7.26
C MET A 172 -5.07 -10.56 7.96
N ILE A 173 -5.52 -11.35 8.94
CA ILE A 173 -4.68 -12.35 9.64
C ILE A 173 -4.09 -13.36 8.64
N LEU A 174 -4.85 -13.74 7.61
CA LEU A 174 -4.43 -14.71 6.59
C LEU A 174 -3.90 -14.03 5.32
N ILE A 175 -4.60 -12.98 4.88
CA ILE A 175 -4.30 -12.30 3.61
C ILE A 175 -2.98 -11.53 3.71
N PHE A 176 -2.66 -10.90 4.84
CA PHE A 176 -1.46 -10.09 4.97
C PHE A 176 -0.17 -10.94 4.90
N PRO A 177 -0.03 -12.08 5.61
CA PRO A 177 1.09 -13.00 5.41
C PRO A 177 1.18 -13.56 3.99
N LEU A 178 0.05 -13.89 3.38
CA LEU A 178 -0.02 -14.43 2.01
C LEU A 178 0.52 -13.40 0.99
N LEU A 179 0.02 -12.17 1.06
CA LEU A 179 0.48 -11.08 0.20
C LEU A 179 1.95 -10.76 0.43
N GLY A 180 2.41 -10.75 1.69
CA GLY A 180 3.82 -10.55 2.02
C GLY A 180 4.71 -11.62 1.36
N HIS A 181 4.32 -12.88 1.46
CA HIS A 181 5.05 -13.98 0.85
C HIS A 181 5.08 -13.88 -0.68
N ALA A 182 3.92 -13.72 -1.30
CA ALA A 182 3.82 -13.64 -2.74
C ALA A 182 4.54 -12.40 -3.31
N THR A 183 4.48 -11.25 -2.63
CA THR A 183 5.23 -10.04 -3.02
C THR A 183 6.74 -10.26 -2.93
N TRP A 184 7.23 -10.98 -1.91
CA TRP A 184 8.65 -11.35 -1.80
C TRP A 184 9.11 -12.18 -3.00
N HIS A 185 8.34 -13.19 -3.37
CA HIS A 185 8.66 -14.04 -4.52
C HIS A 185 8.55 -13.28 -5.85
N ALA A 186 7.55 -12.41 -6.02
CA ALA A 186 7.45 -11.52 -7.17
C ALA A 186 8.66 -10.57 -7.28
N TYR A 187 9.09 -9.98 -6.15
CA TYR A 187 10.33 -9.20 -6.08
C TYR A 187 11.54 -10.01 -6.52
N LYS A 188 11.73 -11.22 -5.97
CA LYS A 188 12.89 -12.07 -6.32
C LYS A 188 12.89 -12.49 -7.79
N ALA A 189 11.72 -12.71 -8.39
CA ALA A 189 11.59 -13.04 -9.80
C ALA A 189 11.93 -11.84 -10.72
N MET A 190 11.48 -10.63 -10.36
CA MET A 190 11.67 -9.44 -11.20
C MET A 190 12.97 -8.66 -10.93
N ALA A 191 13.53 -8.75 -9.73
CA ALA A 191 14.75 -8.03 -9.36
C ALA A 191 16.05 -8.77 -9.72
N ARG A 192 15.95 -9.88 -10.46
CA ARG A 192 17.08 -10.56 -11.11
C ARG A 192 17.24 -10.01 -12.53
N PRO A 193 18.23 -9.15 -12.82
CA PRO A 193 18.87 -9.16 -14.12
C PRO A 193 19.63 -10.48 -14.28
N GLU A 194 19.64 -10.95 -15.52
CA GLU A 194 20.32 -12.14 -16.06
C GLU A 194 21.74 -12.34 -15.48
N GLU A 195 22.09 -13.59 -15.20
CA GLU A 195 23.49 -13.99 -14.92
C GLU A 195 24.40 -13.67 -16.12
#